data_AF-A0A7C4CSX0-F1
#
_entry.id   AF-A0A7C4CSX0-F1
#
_cell.length_a   1.000
_cell.length_b   1.000
_cell.length_c   1.000
_cell.angle_alpha   90.00
_cell.angle_beta   90.00
_cell.angle_gamma   90.00
#
_symmetry.space_group_name_H-M   'P 1'
#
loop_
_entity.id
_entity.type
_entity.pdbx_description
1 polymer ?
#
loop_
_entity_poly.entity_id
_entity_poly.type
_entity_poly.pdbx_seq_one_letter_code
_entity_poly.pdbx_strand_id
1 'polypeptide(L)' 'GIEGVEGIVVNETMKTIEIRVGGREVVTFKSGTRYRFKIPETGEVVDIDGDMLLGRPEDRVRMVLKKR' A
#
# COMPACT_ATOMS: atom_id res chain seq x y z
N GLY A 1 7.50 -5.81 12.51
CA GLY A 1 6.79 -5.66 11.23
C GLY A 1 6.93 -6.95 10.45
N ILE A 2 6.10 -7.15 9.44
CA ILE A 2 6.31 -8.23 8.46
C ILE A 2 7.20 -7.65 7.37
N GLU A 3 8.31 -8.31 7.04
CA GLU A 3 9.31 -7.84 6.06
C GLU A 3 9.43 -8.83 4.90
N GLY A 4 9.65 -8.34 3.67
CA GLY A 4 9.88 -9.19 2.49
C GLY A 4 8.63 -9.87 1.91
N VAL A 5 7.44 -9.32 2.13
CA VAL A 5 6.19 -9.85 1.56
C VAL A 5 5.95 -9.22 0.19
N GLU A 6 6.04 -10.04 -0.84
CA GLU A 6 5.79 -9.66 -2.24
C GLU A 6 4.55 -10.38 -2.76
N GLY A 7 3.58 -9.62 -3.27
CA GLY A 7 2.33 -10.19 -3.76
C GLY A 7 1.38 -9.14 -4.32
N ILE A 8 0.16 -9.56 -4.60
CA ILE A 8 -0.88 -8.68 -5.15
C ILE A 8 -1.73 -8.17 -4.00
N VAL A 9 -1.90 -6.85 -3.93
CA VAL A 9 -2.86 -6.24 -3.00
C VAL A 9 -4.26 -6.65 -3.42
N VAL A 10 -4.98 -7.35 -2.55
CA VAL A 10 -6.35 -7.81 -2.82
C VAL A 10 -7.40 -6.95 -2.11
N ASN A 11 -7.04 -6.31 -1.01
CA ASN A 11 -7.96 -5.45 -0.26
C ASN A 11 -7.22 -4.35 0.53
N GLU A 12 -7.88 -3.21 0.73
CA GLU A 12 -7.39 -2.11 1.56
C GLU A 12 -8.50 -1.69 2.54
N THR A 13 -8.18 -1.66 3.84
CA THR A 13 -9.07 -1.12 4.88
C THR A 13 -8.51 0.19 5.46
N MET A 14 -9.18 0.76 6.46
CA MET A 14 -8.71 1.99 7.12
C MET A 14 -7.30 1.86 7.74
N LYS A 15 -6.92 0.67 8.20
CA LYS A 15 -5.68 0.45 8.95
C LYS A 15 -4.81 -0.66 8.38
N THR A 16 -5.34 -1.51 7.51
CA THR A 16 -4.62 -2.69 7.01
C THR A 16 -4.66 -2.76 5.49
N ILE A 17 -3.66 -3.43 4.93
CA ILE A 17 -3.60 -3.85 3.54
C ILE A 17 -3.52 -5.37 3.56
N GLU A 18 -4.30 -6.02 2.69
CA GLU A 18 -4.26 -7.46 2.52
C GLU A 18 -3.54 -7.79 1.20
N ILE A 19 -2.50 -8.60 1.30
CA ILE A 19 -1.62 -8.97 0.20
C ILE A 19 -1.72 -10.47 0.00
N ARG A 20 -2.07 -10.91 -1.21
CA ARG A 20 -2.07 -12.32 -1.58
C ARG A 20 -0.69 -12.74 -2.06
N VAL A 21 -0.09 -13.68 -1.35
CA VAL A 21 1.24 -14.27 -1.62
C VAL A 21 1.11 -15.79 -1.75
N GLY A 22 1.38 -16.33 -2.94
CA GLY A 22 1.41 -17.78 -3.16
C GLY A 22 0.12 -18.53 -2.76
N GLY A 23 -1.04 -17.89 -2.92
CA GLY A 23 -2.34 -18.47 -2.56
C GLY A 23 -2.75 -18.29 -1.08
N ARG A 24 -1.96 -17.58 -0.29
CA ARG A 24 -2.31 -17.18 1.09
C ARG A 24 -2.51 -15.67 1.18
N GLU A 25 -3.37 -15.24 2.09
CA GLU A 25 -3.64 -13.84 2.39
C GLU A 25 -2.81 -13.40 3.59
N VAL A 26 -2.02 -12.35 3.41
CA VAL A 26 -1.17 -11.74 4.44
C VAL A 26 -1.71 -10.36 4.72
N VAL A 27 -2.13 -10.14 5.96
CA VAL A 27 -2.63 -8.83 6.43
C VAL A 27 -1.48 -8.05 7.06
N THR A 28 -1.19 -6.87 6.51
CA THR A 28 -0.18 -5.95 7.03
C THR A 28 -0.85 -4.69 7.58
N PHE A 29 -0.27 -4.11 8.64
CA PHE A 29 -0.72 -2.82 9.16
C PHE A 29 -0.13 -1.69 8.32
N LYS A 30 -0.92 -0.66 8.04
CA LYS A 30 -0.46 0.55 7.34
C LYS A 30 0.59 1.29 8.17
N SER A 31 0.32 1.51 9.45
CA SER A 31 1.25 2.21 10.35
C SER A 31 2.51 1.38 10.62
N GLY A 32 3.67 2.01 10.53
CA GLY A 32 4.98 1.42 10.75
C GLY A 32 5.45 0.45 9.67
N THR A 33 4.77 0.40 8.51
CA THR A 33 5.14 -0.47 7.39
C THR A 33 5.39 0.36 6.14
N ARG A 34 6.55 0.15 5.50
CA ARG A 34 6.87 0.77 4.21
C ARG A 34 6.48 -0.18 3.07
N TYR A 35 5.76 0.35 2.10
CA TYR A 35 5.30 -0.40 0.93
C TYR A 35 6.07 0.04 -0.31
N ARG A 36 6.38 -0.93 -1.17
CA ARG A 36 6.90 -0.67 -2.52
C ARG A 36 5.89 -1.17 -3.52
N PHE A 37 5.20 -0.25 -4.17
CA PHE A 37 4.23 -0.59 -5.20
C PHE A 37 4.87 -0.52 -6.57
N LYS A 38 4.62 -1.52 -7.40
CA LYS A 38 4.95 -1.48 -8.81
C LYS A 38 3.66 -1.25 -9.60
N ILE A 39 3.61 -0.16 -10.36
CA ILE A 39 2.51 0.10 -11.28
C ILE A 39 2.70 -0.82 -12.49
N PRO A 40 1.82 -1.81 -12.75
CA PRO A 40 2.03 -2.79 -13.81
C PRO A 40 1.99 -2.15 -15.21
N GLU A 41 1.23 -1.06 -15.39
CA GLU A 41 1.05 -0.39 -16.67
C GLU A 41 2.29 0.40 -17.13
N THR A 42 2.97 1.08 -16.20
CA THR A 42 4.14 1.92 -16.50
C THR A 42 5.47 1.26 -16.12
N GLY A 43 5.42 0.22 -15.28
CA GLY A 43 6.60 -0.41 -14.68
C GLY A 43 7.24 0.42 -13.58
N GLU A 44 6.67 1.59 -13.25
CA GLU A 44 7.20 2.49 -12.23
C GLU A 44 7.11 1.86 -10.84
N VAL A 45 8.16 2.07 -10.05
CA VAL A 45 8.26 1.57 -8.68
C VAL A 45 8.20 2.76 -7.73
N VAL A 46 7.25 2.72 -6.80
CA VAL A 46 6.96 3.81 -5.87
C VAL A 46 7.07 3.27 -4.44
N ASP A 47 8.00 3.83 -3.66
CA ASP A 47 8.14 3.56 -2.24
C ASP A 47 7.28 4.54 -1.43
N ILE A 48 6.29 4.03 -0.70
CA ILE A 48 5.38 4.82 0.14
C ILE A 48 5.46 4.34 1.59
N ASP A 49 5.51 5.28 2.50
CA ASP A 49 5.31 4.99 3.92
C ASP A 49 3.82 4.72 4.19
N GLY A 50 3.51 3.59 4.80
CA GLY A 50 2.13 3.19 5.07
C GLY A 50 1.41 4.11 6.04
N ASP A 51 2.11 4.90 6.86
CA ASP A 51 1.48 5.96 7.65
C ASP A 51 0.86 7.05 6.76
N MET A 52 1.39 7.28 5.55
CA MET A 52 0.78 8.18 4.55
C MET A 52 -0.48 7.59 3.88
N LEU A 53 -0.74 6.29 4.08
CA LEU A 53 -1.91 5.58 3.58
C LEU A 53 -3.05 5.51 4.63
N LEU A 54 -2.85 6.09 5.81
CA LEU A 54 -3.86 6.16 6.87
C LEU A 54 -5.00 7.11 6.47
N GLY A 55 -6.24 6.64 6.60
CA GLY A 55 -7.44 7.35 6.14
C GLY A 55 -8.17 6.60 5.01
N ARG A 56 -9.38 7.05 4.64
CA ARG A 56 -10.13 6.42 3.54
C ARG A 56 -9.47 6.71 2.19
N PRO A 57 -9.47 5.75 1.24
CA PRO A 57 -8.93 5.98 -0.11
C PRO A 57 -9.54 7.23 -0.78
N GLU A 58 -10.83 7.48 -0.55
CA GLU A 58 -11.58 8.62 -1.10
C GLU A 58 -11.07 9.98 -0.60
N ASP A 59 -10.72 10.07 0.69
CA ASP A 59 -10.10 11.27 1.27
C ASP A 59 -8.70 11.54 0.71
N ARG A 60 -7.97 10.47 0.32
CA ARG A 60 -6.61 10.58 -0.22
C ARG A 60 -6.57 11.07 -1.68
N VAL A 61 -7.56 10.72 -2.51
CA VAL A 61 -7.65 11.19 -3.91
C VAL A 61 -7.80 12.72 -4.00
N ARG A 62 -8.39 13.36 -2.98
CA ARG A 62 -8.49 14.83 -2.89
C ARG A 62 -7.19 15.52 -2.48
N MET A 63 -6.22 14.80 -1.92
CA MET A 63 -4.95 15.34 -1.46
C MET A 63 -3.83 15.29 -2.51
N VAL A 64 -4.15 15.08 -3.80
CA VAL A 64 -3.15 15.05 -4.88
C VAL A 64 -2.42 16.40 -4.97
N LEU A 65 -1.31 16.46 -4.23
CA LEU A 65 0.03 16.88 -4.60
C LEU A 65 0.15 18.26 -5.24
N LYS A 66 0.25 19.28 -4.38
CA LYS A 66 0.97 20.51 -4.70
C LYS A 66 2.46 20.16 -4.82
N LYS A 67 2.92 19.91 -6.05
CA LYS A 67 4.33 19.73 -6.39
C LYS A 67 5.10 21.01 -5.98
N ARG A 68 6.10 20.90 -5.11
CA ARG A 68 7.14 21.92 -4.91
C ARG A 68 8.42 21.41 -5.55
#